data_AF-A0AAV0ATK4-F1
#
_entry.id   AF-A0AAV0ATK4-F1
#
_cell.length_a   1.000
_cell.length_b   1.000
_cell.length_c   1.000
_cell.angle_alpha   90.00
_cell.angle_beta   90.00
_cell.angle_gamma   90.00
#
_symmetry.space_group_name_H-M   'P 1'
#
loop_
_entity.id
_entity.type
_entity.pdbx_description
1 polymer ?
#
loop_
_entity_poly.entity_id
_entity_poly.type
_entity_poly.pdbx_seq_one_letter_code
_entity_poly.pdbx_strand_id
1 'polypeptide(L)'
;MVLEATFYASVLHLCGSRPISQPMSSNRSDSLFLWNKDCGQILFERLEDRSDCILVLDVMKGVKGPYALISYNSKDKKIWFGRDPLKRKDIPDKQDRLKFVQLEDQPSSPEFLKASRLLRVTLDDLVKRMVTGISSLHQKTEKESRVAVLFSGGLDCTTLALLAHSHIPPSESIDLLNVAFENTRSISNNNQTKRIQKDSEKSSADNHDSDTTFDVPDCQTGERSWRELSKLTPGRDWRFVSVDVQMAEYLEHKEKIIELMRPNLTVMDLSIAAALYFAARGIAQVLISGLGADELLGGYSRHWLAFLTTSLSSNNWERLLDELAMDLERISTRNLGRDDWMMSWFGLEVRHPLLNWRVIDLLSGLPGLGDNLLLRGLAHGLRLVESCRLPKRAIQFGAQSAKLDGNSKGQAG
;
A
#
# COMPACT_ATOMS: atom_id res chain seq x y z
N MET A 1 45.30 -5.82 -1.62
CA MET A 1 44.00 -6.45 -1.30
C MET A 1 43.18 -6.42 -2.58
N VAL A 2 42.87 -7.57 -3.18
CA VAL A 2 42.00 -7.65 -4.36
C VAL A 2 40.58 -7.74 -3.83
N LEU A 3 39.70 -6.85 -4.28
CA LEU A 3 38.30 -6.82 -3.89
C LEU A 3 37.50 -7.43 -5.04
N GLU A 4 36.94 -8.60 -4.81
CA GLU A 4 36.09 -9.30 -5.77
C GLU A 4 34.63 -8.97 -5.49
N ALA A 5 33.88 -8.62 -6.54
CA ALA A 5 32.47 -8.30 -6.46
C ALA A 5 31.70 -9.11 -7.50
N THR A 6 30.64 -9.78 -7.08
CA THR A 6 29.74 -10.52 -7.96
C THR A 6 28.34 -9.91 -7.88
N PHE A 7 27.73 -9.67 -9.04
CA PHE A 7 26.43 -9.03 -9.15
C PHE A 7 25.38 -10.05 -9.60
N TYR A 8 24.30 -10.15 -8.85
CA TYR A 8 23.17 -11.02 -9.14
C TYR A 8 21.88 -10.19 -9.24
N ALA A 9 20.99 -10.58 -10.14
CA ALA A 9 19.66 -9.99 -10.24
C ALA A 9 18.63 -11.09 -10.55
N SER A 10 17.43 -10.91 -10.00
CA SER A 10 16.23 -11.65 -10.42
C SER A 10 15.27 -10.64 -11.05
N VAL A 11 14.70 -10.99 -12.19
CA VAL A 11 13.90 -10.05 -13.00
C VAL A 11 12.44 -10.46 -12.95
N LEU A 12 11.61 -9.64 -12.30
CA LEU A 12 10.16 -9.67 -12.45
C LEU A 12 9.77 -8.83 -13.68
N HIS A 13 9.48 -9.49 -14.81
CA HIS A 13 9.20 -8.80 -16.06
C HIS A 13 7.73 -8.36 -16.16
N LEU A 14 7.49 -7.07 -15.93
CA LEU A 14 6.13 -6.49 -15.89
C LEU A 14 5.75 -5.68 -17.13
N CYS A 15 6.70 -5.06 -17.82
CA CYS A 15 6.40 -4.12 -18.91
C CYS A 15 7.31 -4.40 -20.11
N GLY A 16 6.78 -4.24 -21.33
CA GLY A 16 7.51 -4.47 -22.57
C GLY A 16 7.39 -5.89 -23.13
N SER A 17 7.82 -6.07 -24.38
CA SER A 17 7.57 -7.30 -25.15
C SER A 17 8.48 -8.47 -24.81
N ARG A 18 9.63 -8.22 -24.16
CA ARG A 18 10.63 -9.25 -23.83
C ARG A 18 11.32 -8.92 -22.50
N PRO A 19 11.64 -9.93 -21.66
CA PRO A 19 12.47 -9.75 -20.48
C PRO A 19 13.81 -9.12 -20.82
N ILE A 20 14.25 -8.16 -20.00
CA ILE A 20 15.59 -7.57 -20.07
C ILE A 20 16.43 -8.23 -18.98
N SER A 21 17.45 -8.99 -19.38
CA SER A 21 18.39 -9.61 -18.45
C SER A 21 19.18 -8.56 -17.67
N GLN A 22 19.36 -8.82 -16.38
CA GLN A 22 20.19 -8.01 -15.50
C GLN A 22 21.21 -8.93 -14.78
N PRO A 23 22.43 -8.46 -14.45
CA PRO A 23 22.96 -7.11 -14.69
C PRO A 23 23.12 -6.77 -16.17
N MET A 24 22.82 -5.53 -16.55
CA MET A 24 23.05 -5.04 -17.90
C MET A 24 24.48 -4.54 -18.04
N SER A 25 25.18 -5.01 -19.08
CA SER A 25 26.54 -4.58 -19.42
C SER A 25 26.54 -3.44 -20.42
N SER A 26 27.49 -2.51 -20.27
CA SER A 26 27.76 -1.49 -21.28
C SER A 26 28.31 -2.14 -22.56
N ASN A 27 27.93 -1.57 -23.71
CA ASN A 27 28.51 -1.98 -25.00
C ASN A 27 29.90 -1.37 -25.25
N ARG A 28 30.34 -0.45 -24.38
CA ARG A 28 31.57 0.35 -24.53
C ARG A 28 32.60 0.07 -23.43
N SER A 29 32.18 -0.48 -22.29
CA SER A 29 33.03 -0.73 -21.13
C SER A 29 32.56 -1.95 -20.32
N ASP A 30 33.38 -2.43 -19.39
CA ASP A 30 33.00 -3.49 -18.44
C ASP A 30 32.11 -2.97 -17.29
N SER A 31 31.43 -1.85 -17.51
CA SER A 31 30.53 -1.24 -16.53
C SER A 31 29.22 -2.02 -16.48
N LEU A 32 28.65 -2.17 -15.28
CA LEU A 32 27.45 -2.95 -15.03
C LEU A 32 26.37 -2.09 -14.39
N PHE A 33 25.12 -2.37 -14.72
CA PHE A 33 23.97 -1.66 -14.16
C PHE A 33 22.84 -2.62 -13.80
N LEU A 34 22.31 -2.43 -12.60
CA LEU A 34 21.18 -3.15 -12.05
C LEU A 34 20.16 -2.12 -11.56
N TRP A 35 18.88 -2.41 -11.76
CA TRP A 35 17.81 -1.58 -11.25
C TRP A 35 16.57 -2.40 -10.88
N ASN A 36 15.78 -1.82 -9.98
CA ASN A 36 14.46 -2.26 -9.62
C ASN A 36 13.48 -1.10 -9.81
N LYS A 37 12.24 -1.41 -10.27
CA LYS A 37 11.16 -0.49 -10.66
C LYS A 37 11.41 0.27 -11.98
N ASP A 38 10.51 1.19 -12.31
CA ASP A 38 10.47 1.89 -13.60
C ASP A 38 11.70 2.79 -13.86
N CYS A 39 11.94 3.11 -15.15
CA CYS A 39 12.95 4.05 -15.67
C CYS A 39 14.42 3.57 -15.76
N GLY A 40 14.72 2.30 -15.49
CA GLY A 40 16.11 1.82 -15.47
C GLY A 40 16.92 1.96 -16.76
N GLN A 41 16.31 1.70 -17.93
CA GLN A 41 17.05 1.76 -19.20
C GLN A 41 17.48 3.18 -19.58
N ILE A 42 16.58 4.17 -19.42
CA ILE A 42 16.88 5.59 -19.66
C ILE A 42 17.95 6.07 -18.69
N LEU A 43 17.91 5.60 -17.43
CA LEU A 43 18.91 5.89 -16.43
C LEU A 43 20.27 5.33 -16.80
N PHE A 44 20.32 4.10 -17.30
CA PHE A 44 21.55 3.48 -17.74
C PHE A 44 22.23 4.29 -18.84
N GLU A 45 21.52 4.65 -19.91
CA GLU A 45 22.08 5.44 -21.02
C GLU A 45 22.63 6.80 -20.57
N ARG A 46 22.07 7.38 -19.49
CA ARG A 46 22.51 8.66 -18.92
C ARG A 46 23.71 8.52 -17.97
N LEU A 47 23.81 7.38 -17.29
CA LEU A 47 24.88 7.06 -16.33
C LEU A 47 26.07 6.37 -16.99
N GLU A 48 25.88 5.74 -18.15
CA GLU A 48 26.91 5.04 -18.91
C GLU A 48 28.10 5.99 -19.17
N ASP A 49 29.30 5.52 -18.87
CA ASP A 49 30.58 6.24 -18.99
C ASP A 49 30.74 7.50 -18.13
N ARG A 50 29.83 7.79 -17.19
CA ARG A 50 29.99 8.88 -16.21
C ARG A 50 30.78 8.40 -14.98
N SER A 51 31.96 8.98 -14.76
CA SER A 51 32.78 8.77 -13.56
C SER A 51 32.75 9.96 -12.59
N ASP A 52 32.17 11.07 -13.01
CA ASP A 52 32.05 12.28 -12.20
C ASP A 52 30.90 12.15 -11.21
N CYS A 53 31.19 12.34 -9.92
CA CYS A 53 30.22 12.16 -8.84
C CYS A 53 29.07 13.18 -8.89
N ILE A 54 29.33 14.40 -9.37
CA ILE A 54 28.32 15.46 -9.47
C ILE A 54 27.33 15.09 -10.58
N LEU A 55 27.82 14.66 -11.73
CA LEU A 55 26.97 14.22 -12.85
C LEU A 55 26.11 13.00 -12.48
N VAL A 56 26.68 12.01 -11.79
CA VAL A 56 25.90 10.85 -11.32
C VAL A 56 24.79 11.29 -10.36
N LEU A 57 25.10 12.16 -9.40
CA LEU A 57 24.11 12.70 -8.46
C LEU A 57 23.04 13.53 -9.16
N ASP A 58 23.39 14.33 -10.17
CA ASP A 58 22.43 15.15 -10.90
C ASP A 58 21.48 14.31 -11.76
N VAL A 59 21.98 13.23 -12.38
CA VAL A 59 21.12 12.25 -13.06
C VAL A 59 20.16 11.60 -12.05
N MET A 60 20.66 11.16 -10.88
CA MET A 60 19.84 10.55 -9.83
C MET A 60 18.77 11.52 -9.29
N LYS A 61 19.10 12.80 -9.05
CA LYS A 61 18.13 13.82 -8.61
C LYS A 61 17.01 14.07 -9.62
N GLY A 62 17.28 13.87 -10.91
CA GLY A 62 16.30 14.07 -11.97
C GLY A 62 15.26 12.94 -12.08
N VAL A 63 15.44 11.82 -11.39
CA VAL A 63 14.51 10.69 -11.45
C VAL A 63 13.29 10.95 -10.59
N LYS A 64 12.11 10.86 -11.21
CA LYS A 64 10.84 10.98 -10.50
C LYS A 64 10.14 9.63 -10.43
N GLY A 65 9.98 9.10 -9.22
CA GLY A 65 9.30 7.83 -8.95
C GLY A 65 10.19 6.84 -8.20
N PRO A 66 9.64 5.69 -7.81
CA PRO A 66 10.39 4.69 -7.07
C PRO A 66 11.48 4.08 -7.96
N TYR A 67 12.70 4.02 -7.44
CA TYR A 67 13.82 3.31 -8.05
C TYR A 67 14.77 2.80 -6.98
N ALA A 68 15.44 1.70 -7.26
CA ALA A 68 16.67 1.29 -6.60
C ALA A 68 17.64 0.85 -7.67
N LEU A 69 18.89 1.28 -7.62
CA LEU A 69 19.88 0.97 -8.64
C LEU A 69 21.27 0.72 -8.05
N ILE A 70 22.02 -0.11 -8.75
CA ILE A 70 23.44 -0.37 -8.50
C ILE A 70 24.15 -0.14 -9.83
N SER A 71 25.15 0.74 -9.83
CA SER A 71 25.96 1.04 -11.01
C SER A 71 27.42 0.82 -10.69
N TYR A 72 28.07 -0.13 -11.37
CA TYR A 72 29.51 -0.32 -11.33
C TYR A 72 30.16 0.38 -12.52
N ASN A 73 31.08 1.30 -12.25
CA ASN A 73 31.89 1.93 -13.28
C ASN A 73 33.27 1.26 -13.34
N SER A 74 33.58 0.66 -14.49
CA SER A 74 34.81 -0.11 -14.68
C SER A 74 36.07 0.76 -14.82
N LYS A 75 35.94 2.03 -15.17
CA LYS A 75 37.05 2.98 -15.39
C LYS A 75 37.65 3.46 -14.07
N ASP A 76 36.81 3.83 -13.11
CA ASP A 76 37.23 4.34 -11.80
C ASP A 76 37.06 3.31 -10.67
N LYS A 77 36.58 2.11 -11.00
CA LYS A 77 36.40 0.97 -10.07
C LYS A 77 35.47 1.29 -8.90
N LYS A 78 34.45 2.14 -9.13
CA LYS A 78 33.46 2.50 -8.11
C LYS A 78 32.12 1.80 -8.30
N ILE A 79 31.46 1.54 -7.18
CA ILE A 79 30.08 1.07 -7.12
C ILE A 79 29.23 2.20 -6.54
N TRP A 80 28.16 2.55 -7.27
CA TRP A 80 27.19 3.56 -6.89
C TRP A 80 25.88 2.88 -6.50
N PHE A 81 25.33 3.28 -5.36
CA PHE A 81 24.00 2.86 -4.91
C PHE A 81 23.07 4.07 -5.00
N GLY A 82 21.94 3.89 -5.67
CA GLY A 82 20.88 4.90 -5.76
C GLY A 82 19.57 4.32 -5.26
N ARG A 83 18.81 5.09 -4.51
CA ARG A 83 17.45 4.75 -4.10
C ARG A 83 16.60 6.01 -4.17
N ASP A 84 15.34 5.87 -4.56
CA ASP A 84 14.36 6.95 -4.46
C ASP A 84 14.35 7.50 -3.04
N PRO A 85 14.76 8.77 -2.84
CA PRO A 85 14.61 9.43 -1.58
C PRO A 85 13.13 9.76 -1.45
N LEU A 86 12.35 8.84 -0.89
CA LEU A 86 10.98 9.14 -0.47
C LEU A 86 10.91 10.37 0.46
N LYS A 87 12.06 10.80 1.02
CA LYS A 87 12.34 12.19 1.39
C LYS A 87 12.37 13.08 0.15
N ARG A 88 11.23 13.29 -0.51
CA ARG A 88 11.16 14.21 -1.65
C ARG A 88 11.55 15.59 -1.15
N LYS A 89 12.58 16.19 -1.75
CA LYS A 89 12.90 17.62 -1.54
C LYS A 89 11.73 18.55 -1.91
N ASP A 90 10.74 17.99 -2.62
CA ASP A 90 9.51 18.65 -3.00
C ASP A 90 8.41 18.54 -1.93
N ILE A 91 8.63 17.86 -0.80
CA ILE A 91 7.75 18.05 0.36
C ILE A 91 8.07 19.47 0.87
N PRO A 92 7.12 20.41 0.87
CA PRO A 92 7.39 21.80 1.20
C PRO A 92 8.07 21.92 2.56
N ASP A 93 8.98 22.88 2.70
CA ASP A 93 9.55 23.19 4.01
C ASP A 93 8.43 23.65 4.96
N LYS A 94 8.64 23.57 6.27
CA LYS A 94 7.63 23.88 7.30
C LYS A 94 6.93 25.22 7.05
N GLN A 95 7.64 26.20 6.52
CA GLN A 95 7.12 27.53 6.22
C GLN A 95 6.20 27.60 4.99
N ASP A 96 6.45 26.77 3.98
CA ASP A 96 5.52 26.61 2.86
C ASP A 96 4.32 25.75 3.30
N ARG A 97 4.53 24.85 4.27
CA ARG A 97 3.44 24.11 4.93
C ARG A 97 2.42 24.99 5.63
N LEU A 98 2.88 26.08 6.21
CA LEU A 98 2.03 27.03 6.94
C LEU A 98 1.09 27.84 6.04
N LYS A 99 1.36 27.93 4.73
CA LYS A 99 0.46 28.57 3.76
C LYS A 99 -0.77 27.69 3.44
N PHE A 100 -0.82 26.43 3.92
CA PHE A 100 -1.83 25.40 3.60
C PHE A 100 -3.09 25.43 4.48
N VAL A 101 -3.53 26.61 4.92
CA VAL A 101 -4.57 26.68 5.95
C VAL A 101 -5.56 27.79 5.63
N GLN A 102 -6.38 27.61 4.59
CA GLN A 102 -7.63 28.37 4.40
C GLN A 102 -8.63 27.57 3.55
N LEU A 103 -8.97 26.35 3.97
CA LEU A 103 -10.30 25.83 3.66
C LEU A 103 -11.15 26.08 4.88
N GLU A 104 -12.09 27.03 4.78
CA GLU A 104 -13.19 27.10 5.73
C GLU A 104 -13.77 25.68 5.90
N ASP A 105 -14.06 25.30 7.15
CA ASP A 105 -14.33 23.95 7.70
C ASP A 105 -15.56 23.21 7.11
N GLN A 106 -15.86 23.39 5.82
CA GLN A 106 -17.07 22.93 5.17
C GLN A 106 -16.68 22.02 3.99
N PRO A 107 -16.96 20.70 4.07
CA PRO A 107 -16.83 19.73 2.97
C PRO A 107 -17.67 20.07 1.71
N SER A 108 -18.37 21.20 1.72
CA SER A 108 -19.19 21.73 0.64
C SER A 108 -18.63 23.03 0.04
N SER A 109 -17.49 23.54 0.52
CA SER A 109 -16.90 24.76 -0.04
C SER A 109 -16.44 24.56 -1.48
N PRO A 110 -16.55 25.58 -2.35
CA PRO A 110 -16.09 25.49 -3.74
C PRO A 110 -14.62 25.04 -3.87
N GLU A 111 -13.77 25.51 -2.97
CA GLU A 111 -12.34 25.21 -2.89
C GLU A 111 -12.11 23.74 -2.52
N PHE A 112 -12.86 23.20 -1.55
CA PHE A 112 -12.78 21.78 -1.18
C PHE A 112 -13.19 20.88 -2.34
N LEU A 113 -14.31 21.22 -2.99
CA LEU A 113 -14.79 20.46 -4.15
C LEU A 113 -13.80 20.54 -5.32
N LYS A 114 -13.13 21.68 -5.51
CA LYS A 114 -12.06 21.83 -6.51
C LYS A 114 -10.85 20.97 -6.17
N ALA A 115 -10.39 20.99 -4.91
CA ALA A 115 -9.27 20.19 -4.42
C ALA A 115 -9.55 18.68 -4.57
N SER A 116 -10.73 18.23 -4.16
CA SER A 116 -11.18 16.85 -4.29
C SER A 116 -11.26 16.39 -5.75
N ARG A 117 -11.80 17.23 -6.66
CA ARG A 117 -11.80 16.94 -8.10
C ARG A 117 -10.38 16.84 -8.68
N LEU A 118 -9.48 17.72 -8.25
CA LEU A 118 -8.10 17.70 -8.74
C LEU A 118 -7.37 16.43 -8.25
N LEU A 119 -7.55 16.05 -6.99
CA LEU A 119 -7.04 14.78 -6.46
C LEU A 119 -7.60 13.58 -7.24
N ARG A 120 -8.90 13.60 -7.59
CA ARG A 120 -9.54 12.57 -8.41
C ARG A 120 -8.87 12.41 -9.76
N VAL A 121 -8.71 13.51 -10.50
CA VAL A 121 -8.11 13.49 -11.84
C VAL A 121 -6.66 13.01 -11.79
N THR A 122 -5.89 13.48 -10.79
CA THR A 122 -4.51 13.05 -10.60
C THR A 122 -4.41 11.56 -10.27
N LEU A 123 -5.21 11.08 -9.31
CA LEU A 123 -5.22 9.65 -8.96
C LEU A 123 -5.72 8.77 -10.11
N ASP A 124 -6.72 9.20 -10.87
CA ASP A 124 -7.23 8.46 -12.03
C ASP A 124 -6.15 8.29 -13.12
N ASP A 125 -5.44 9.36 -13.51
CA ASP A 125 -4.32 9.28 -14.47
C ASP A 125 -3.18 8.37 -13.95
N LEU A 126 -2.88 8.45 -12.64
CA LEU A 126 -1.85 7.62 -12.04
C LEU A 126 -2.24 6.15 -12.00
N VAL A 127 -3.45 5.84 -11.53
CA VAL A 127 -3.96 4.47 -11.47
C VAL A 127 -4.01 3.89 -12.89
N LYS A 128 -4.46 4.65 -13.88
CA LYS A 128 -4.38 4.26 -15.30
C LYS A 128 -2.98 3.81 -15.69
N ARG A 129 -1.95 4.62 -15.43
CA ARG A 129 -0.55 4.26 -15.74
C ARG A 129 -0.07 3.04 -14.96
N MET A 130 -0.58 2.85 -13.74
CA MET A 130 -0.23 1.74 -12.85
C MET A 130 -0.99 0.44 -13.12
N VAL A 131 -2.01 0.42 -13.99
CA VAL A 131 -2.73 -0.81 -14.35
C VAL A 131 -2.68 -1.13 -15.83
N THR A 132 -2.27 -0.17 -16.66
CA THR A 132 -2.06 -0.36 -18.10
C THR A 132 -0.63 -0.80 -18.38
N GLY A 133 -0.43 -1.50 -19.50
CA GLY A 133 0.90 -1.92 -19.96
C GLY A 133 1.53 -3.09 -19.20
N ILE A 134 0.80 -3.70 -18.25
CA ILE A 134 1.24 -4.92 -17.57
C ILE A 134 1.26 -6.08 -18.57
N SER A 135 2.41 -6.73 -18.66
CA SER A 135 2.70 -7.80 -19.61
C SER A 135 1.83 -9.02 -19.35
N SER A 136 1.13 -9.48 -20.38
CA SER A 136 0.37 -10.73 -20.37
C SER A 136 1.26 -11.98 -20.52
N LEU A 137 2.59 -11.84 -20.66
CA LEU A 137 3.51 -12.97 -20.90
C LEU A 137 3.45 -14.06 -19.82
N HIS A 138 3.09 -13.69 -18.58
CA HIS A 138 3.03 -14.63 -17.46
C HIS A 138 1.60 -15.05 -17.10
N GLN A 139 0.58 -14.59 -17.85
CA GLN A 139 -0.79 -15.06 -17.65
C GLN A 139 -0.90 -16.51 -18.13
N LYS A 140 -1.32 -17.40 -17.23
CA LYS A 140 -1.62 -18.79 -17.57
C LYS A 140 -2.96 -18.91 -18.28
N THR A 141 -3.89 -18.00 -17.99
CA THR A 141 -5.23 -17.95 -18.61
C THR A 141 -5.67 -16.52 -18.85
N GLU A 142 -6.51 -16.30 -19.87
CA GLU A 142 -7.09 -14.98 -20.18
C GLU A 142 -8.00 -14.42 -19.06
N LYS A 143 -8.44 -15.29 -18.12
CA LYS A 143 -9.29 -14.92 -16.98
C LYS A 143 -8.51 -14.56 -15.71
N GLU A 144 -7.18 -14.67 -15.73
CA GLU A 144 -6.33 -14.43 -14.57
C GLU A 144 -6.09 -12.93 -14.38
N SER A 145 -6.46 -12.40 -13.20
CA SER A 145 -6.20 -11.01 -12.81
C SER A 145 -4.71 -10.70 -12.85
N ARG A 146 -4.29 -9.72 -13.68
CA ARG A 146 -2.94 -9.15 -13.58
C ARG A 146 -2.80 -8.20 -12.40
N VAL A 147 -3.92 -7.62 -11.99
CA VAL A 147 -4.02 -6.62 -10.94
C VAL A 147 -4.83 -7.16 -9.78
N ALA A 148 -4.23 -7.09 -8.59
CA ALA A 148 -4.91 -7.26 -7.32
C ALA A 148 -4.88 -5.96 -6.52
N VAL A 149 -5.80 -5.82 -5.58
CA VAL A 149 -5.86 -4.72 -4.62
C VAL A 149 -5.78 -5.32 -3.21
N LEU A 150 -4.89 -4.80 -2.35
CA LEU A 150 -4.98 -5.06 -0.92
C LEU A 150 -6.25 -4.44 -0.37
N PHE A 151 -7.20 -5.26 0.07
CA PHE A 151 -8.58 -4.85 0.21
C PHE A 151 -9.18 -5.17 1.58
N SER A 152 -9.10 -4.21 2.50
CA SER A 152 -9.83 -4.25 3.79
C SER A 152 -11.29 -3.77 3.68
N GLY A 153 -11.67 -3.22 2.52
CA GLY A 153 -12.92 -2.48 2.34
C GLY A 153 -12.89 -1.06 2.93
N GLY A 154 -11.76 -0.60 3.45
CA GLY A 154 -11.60 0.79 3.88
C GLY A 154 -11.66 1.79 2.70
N LEU A 155 -11.88 3.06 3.04
CA LEU A 155 -11.95 4.19 2.10
C LEU A 155 -10.90 4.12 0.97
N ASP A 156 -9.63 3.94 1.34
CA ASP A 156 -8.52 4.11 0.40
C ASP A 156 -8.49 2.98 -0.64
N CYS A 157 -8.52 1.73 -0.19
CA CYS A 157 -8.49 0.57 -1.08
C CYS A 157 -9.72 0.48 -1.97
N THR A 158 -10.92 0.80 -1.46
CA THR A 158 -12.15 0.80 -2.26
C THR A 158 -12.14 1.90 -3.33
N THR A 159 -11.63 3.08 -2.99
CA THR A 159 -11.46 4.17 -3.95
C THR A 159 -10.49 3.78 -5.05
N LEU A 160 -9.32 3.23 -4.70
CA LEU A 160 -8.32 2.82 -5.69
C LEU A 160 -8.80 1.66 -6.56
N ALA A 161 -9.56 0.70 -6.00
CA ALA A 161 -10.18 -0.37 -6.76
C ALA A 161 -11.13 0.19 -7.83
N LEU A 162 -12.04 1.10 -7.45
CA LEU A 162 -12.99 1.71 -8.40
C LEU A 162 -12.29 2.53 -9.49
N LEU A 163 -11.21 3.23 -9.16
CA LEU A 163 -10.38 3.92 -10.17
C LEU A 163 -9.72 2.90 -11.12
N ALA A 164 -9.15 1.80 -10.58
CA ALA A 164 -8.51 0.76 -11.38
C ALA A 164 -9.49 0.09 -12.36
N HIS A 165 -10.73 -0.15 -11.92
CA HIS A 165 -11.79 -0.69 -12.76
C HIS A 165 -11.96 0.07 -14.09
N SER A 166 -11.82 1.40 -14.07
CA SER A 166 -12.06 2.26 -15.23
C SER A 166 -11.02 2.10 -16.34
N HIS A 167 -9.86 1.49 -16.03
CA HIS A 167 -8.72 1.38 -16.96
C HIS A 167 -8.32 -0.06 -17.27
N ILE A 168 -8.92 -1.05 -16.60
CA ILE A 168 -8.72 -2.47 -16.87
C ILE A 168 -9.80 -2.95 -17.86
N PRO A 169 -9.48 -3.78 -18.87
CA PRO A 169 -10.49 -4.31 -19.79
C PRO A 169 -11.62 -5.05 -19.06
N PRO A 170 -12.92 -4.84 -19.37
CA PRO A 170 -14.04 -5.48 -18.66
C PRO A 170 -14.01 -7.02 -18.61
N SER A 171 -13.33 -7.65 -19.57
CA SER A 171 -13.15 -9.11 -19.64
C SER A 171 -12.18 -9.68 -18.61
N GLU A 172 -11.31 -8.84 -18.05
CA GLU A 172 -10.32 -9.23 -17.05
C GLU A 172 -10.89 -9.07 -15.64
N SER A 173 -10.60 -10.00 -14.73
CA SER A 173 -11.01 -9.87 -13.34
C SER A 173 -10.11 -8.90 -12.56
N ILE A 174 -10.59 -8.41 -11.42
CA ILE A 174 -9.76 -7.69 -10.43
C ILE A 174 -9.88 -8.42 -9.11
N ASP A 175 -8.73 -8.80 -8.54
CA ASP A 175 -8.68 -9.51 -7.26
C ASP A 175 -8.69 -8.52 -6.10
N LEU A 176 -9.60 -8.72 -5.16
CA LEU A 176 -9.69 -7.98 -3.92
C LEU A 176 -9.21 -8.89 -2.80
N LEU A 177 -7.96 -8.72 -2.37
CA LEU A 177 -7.31 -9.60 -1.40
C LEU A 177 -7.66 -9.14 0.02
N ASN A 178 -8.50 -9.89 0.71
CA ASN A 178 -8.95 -9.59 2.08
C ASN A 178 -8.37 -10.64 3.03
N VAL A 179 -7.60 -10.21 4.02
CA VAL A 179 -6.92 -11.12 4.96
C VAL A 179 -7.59 -11.11 6.33
N ALA A 180 -7.74 -12.31 6.89
CA ALA A 180 -8.36 -12.56 8.18
C ALA A 180 -7.53 -13.56 8.96
N PHE A 181 -7.33 -13.32 10.25
CA PHE A 181 -6.67 -14.26 11.14
C PHE A 181 -7.69 -14.90 12.08
N GLU A 182 -7.46 -16.18 12.36
CA GLU A 182 -8.29 -17.00 13.22
C GLU A 182 -8.62 -16.32 14.57
N ASN A 183 -9.90 -16.10 14.83
CA ASN A 183 -10.36 -15.46 16.05
C ASN A 183 -10.55 -16.50 17.17
N THR A 184 -9.51 -16.76 17.96
CA THR A 184 -9.51 -17.72 19.08
C THR A 184 -10.66 -17.56 20.10
N ARG A 185 -11.23 -16.36 20.23
CA ARG A 185 -12.41 -16.11 21.10
C ARG A 185 -13.70 -16.70 20.52
N SER A 186 -13.88 -16.61 19.21
CA SER A 186 -15.05 -17.18 18.52
C SER A 186 -15.05 -18.71 18.62
N ILE A 187 -13.88 -19.34 18.50
CA ILE A 187 -13.67 -20.78 18.69
C ILE A 187 -14.01 -21.21 20.12
N SER A 188 -13.58 -20.42 21.12
CA SER A 188 -13.87 -20.69 22.53
C SER A 188 -15.39 -20.66 22.80
N ASN A 189 -16.10 -19.69 22.21
CA ASN A 189 -17.55 -19.57 22.33
C ASN A 189 -18.26 -20.70 21.58
N ASN A 190 -17.86 -21.03 20.35
CA ASN A 190 -18.41 -22.14 19.56
C ASN A 190 -18.23 -23.50 20.25
N ASN A 191 -17.09 -23.71 20.92
CA ASN A 191 -16.84 -24.91 21.71
C ASN A 191 -17.71 -24.98 22.98
N GLN A 192 -18.10 -23.85 23.57
CA GLN A 192 -19.07 -23.81 24.67
C GLN A 192 -20.50 -24.11 24.19
N THR A 193 -20.94 -23.51 23.07
CA THR A 193 -22.27 -23.80 22.49
C THR A 193 -22.40 -25.26 22.02
N LYS A 194 -21.35 -25.82 21.41
CA LYS A 194 -21.31 -27.25 21.02
C LYS A 194 -21.30 -28.20 22.22
N ARG A 195 -20.77 -27.79 23.38
CA ARG A 195 -20.89 -28.55 24.65
C ARG A 195 -22.30 -28.49 25.23
N ILE A 196 -22.94 -27.32 25.23
CA ILE A 196 -24.31 -27.13 25.76
C ILE A 196 -25.37 -27.86 24.90
N GLN A 197 -25.20 -27.89 23.57
CA GLN A 197 -26.11 -28.63 22.68
C GLN A 197 -26.00 -30.16 22.82
N LYS A 198 -24.88 -30.67 23.34
CA LYS A 198 -24.69 -32.12 23.54
C LYS A 198 -25.48 -32.69 24.72
N ASP A 199 -25.93 -31.83 25.64
CA ASP A 199 -26.76 -32.21 26.79
C ASP A 199 -28.27 -32.05 26.53
N SER A 200 -28.66 -31.60 25.33
CA SER A 200 -30.04 -31.24 24.98
C SER A 200 -30.51 -31.93 23.70
N GLU A 201 -30.59 -33.27 23.68
CA GLU A 201 -31.26 -33.97 22.59
C GLU A 201 -32.78 -33.78 22.66
N LYS A 202 -33.31 -32.83 21.88
CA LYS A 202 -34.49 -33.00 21.01
C LYS A 202 -34.86 -31.72 20.27
N SER A 203 -35.06 -31.90 18.97
CA SER A 203 -35.88 -31.13 18.01
C SER A 203 -35.24 -30.10 17.06
N SER A 204 -35.48 -30.41 15.78
CA SER A 204 -35.61 -29.58 14.57
C SER A 204 -34.38 -28.93 13.92
N ALA A 205 -34.20 -29.35 12.67
CA ALA A 205 -33.37 -28.82 11.60
C ALA A 205 -33.59 -27.31 11.34
N ASP A 206 -32.51 -26.54 11.50
CA ASP A 206 -31.93 -25.61 10.51
C ASP A 206 -30.83 -24.80 11.22
N ASN A 207 -29.75 -25.48 11.61
CA ASN A 207 -28.57 -24.80 12.13
C ASN A 207 -27.64 -24.48 10.95
N HIS A 208 -27.80 -23.30 10.36
CA HIS A 208 -26.67 -22.64 9.72
C HIS A 208 -25.61 -22.40 10.81
N ASP A 209 -24.68 -23.34 10.97
CA ASP A 209 -23.46 -23.17 11.76
C ASP A 209 -22.62 -22.11 11.02
N SER A 210 -22.94 -20.82 11.22
CA SER A 210 -22.15 -19.74 10.63
C SER A 210 -20.83 -19.70 11.36
N ASP A 211 -19.82 -20.34 10.78
CA ASP A 211 -18.46 -20.31 11.29
C ASP A 211 -17.96 -18.86 11.33
N THR A 212 -17.99 -18.25 12.52
CA THR A 212 -17.56 -16.86 12.76
C THR A 212 -16.05 -16.74 12.98
N THR A 213 -15.29 -17.83 12.76
CA THR A 213 -13.86 -17.90 13.04
C THR A 213 -13.05 -16.81 12.32
N PHE A 214 -13.45 -16.48 11.09
CA PHE A 214 -12.82 -15.45 10.26
C PHE A 214 -13.72 -14.24 10.03
N ASP A 215 -14.85 -14.14 10.74
CA ASP A 215 -15.75 -12.98 10.67
C ASP A 215 -15.16 -11.79 11.46
N VAL A 216 -14.03 -11.29 10.97
CA VAL A 216 -13.28 -10.17 11.56
C VAL A 216 -13.72 -8.84 10.95
N PRO A 217 -13.45 -7.70 11.61
CA PRO A 217 -13.99 -6.42 11.18
C PRO A 217 -13.66 -6.01 9.74
N ASP A 218 -12.49 -6.38 9.21
CA ASP A 218 -12.11 -6.07 7.82
C ASP A 218 -12.74 -7.04 6.80
N CYS A 219 -13.14 -8.26 7.19
CA CYS A 219 -13.96 -9.12 6.32
C CYS A 219 -15.35 -8.52 6.12
N GLN A 220 -16.01 -8.15 7.22
CA GLN A 220 -17.33 -7.51 7.17
C GLN A 220 -17.33 -6.21 6.37
N THR A 221 -16.25 -5.44 6.47
CA THR A 221 -16.09 -4.18 5.76
C THR A 221 -15.72 -4.41 4.30
N GLY A 222 -14.84 -5.38 4.04
CA GLY A 222 -14.47 -5.87 2.72
C GLY A 222 -15.68 -6.32 1.93
N GLU A 223 -16.50 -7.23 2.46
CA GLU A 223 -17.67 -7.73 1.75
C GLU A 223 -18.68 -6.63 1.42
N ARG A 224 -18.94 -5.71 2.35
CA ARG A 224 -19.86 -4.57 2.10
C ARG A 224 -19.34 -3.69 0.97
N SER A 225 -18.05 -3.36 1.00
CA SER A 225 -17.43 -2.51 -0.01
C SER A 225 -17.31 -3.21 -1.37
N TRP A 226 -17.08 -4.53 -1.39
CA TRP A 226 -17.14 -5.34 -2.61
C TRP A 226 -18.55 -5.35 -3.21
N ARG A 227 -19.59 -5.48 -2.39
CA ARG A 227 -20.99 -5.35 -2.84
C ARG A 227 -21.28 -3.95 -3.38
N GLU A 228 -20.76 -2.89 -2.74
CA GLU A 228 -20.86 -1.52 -3.23
C GLU A 228 -20.20 -1.35 -4.61
N LEU A 229 -18.96 -1.84 -4.78
CA LEU A 229 -18.25 -1.85 -6.06
C LEU A 229 -19.04 -2.60 -7.14
N SER A 230 -19.54 -3.79 -6.80
CA SER A 230 -20.31 -4.64 -7.73
C SER A 230 -21.62 -3.97 -8.17
N LYS A 231 -22.31 -3.26 -7.27
CA LYS A 231 -23.51 -2.47 -7.60
C LYS A 231 -23.19 -1.30 -8.53
N LEU A 232 -22.07 -0.61 -8.30
CA LEU A 232 -21.66 0.53 -9.12
C LEU A 232 -21.14 0.11 -10.50
N THR A 233 -20.59 -1.11 -10.61
CA THR A 233 -19.91 -1.60 -11.81
C THR A 233 -20.35 -3.03 -12.17
N PRO A 234 -21.61 -3.24 -12.57
CA PRO A 234 -22.19 -4.58 -12.74
C PRO A 234 -21.54 -5.42 -13.85
N GLY A 235 -20.77 -4.82 -14.75
CA GLY A 235 -20.06 -5.51 -15.82
C GLY A 235 -18.65 -5.99 -15.46
N ARG A 236 -18.16 -5.74 -14.23
CA ARG A 236 -16.83 -6.17 -13.78
C ARG A 236 -16.91 -7.46 -12.99
N ASP A 237 -16.03 -8.40 -13.33
CA ASP A 237 -15.73 -9.54 -12.48
C ASP A 237 -14.81 -9.13 -11.31
N TRP A 238 -15.43 -8.82 -10.16
CA TRP A 238 -14.72 -8.57 -8.92
C TRP A 238 -14.55 -9.88 -8.15
N ARG A 239 -13.32 -10.38 -8.06
CA ARG A 239 -13.02 -11.59 -7.29
C ARG A 239 -12.63 -11.21 -5.87
N PHE A 240 -13.57 -11.36 -4.93
CA PHE A 240 -13.28 -11.21 -3.51
C PHE A 240 -12.54 -12.45 -3.02
N VAL A 241 -11.23 -12.31 -2.76
CA VAL A 241 -10.35 -13.41 -2.35
C VAL A 241 -10.15 -13.35 -0.85
N SER A 242 -10.87 -14.22 -0.13
CA SER A 242 -10.69 -14.41 1.31
C SER A 242 -9.40 -15.16 1.60
N VAL A 243 -8.51 -14.53 2.35
CA VAL A 243 -7.23 -15.06 2.81
C VAL A 243 -7.38 -15.33 4.31
N ASP A 244 -8.00 -16.46 4.63
CA ASP A 244 -8.23 -16.91 5.99
C ASP A 244 -6.99 -17.65 6.50
N VAL A 245 -6.32 -17.07 7.50
CA VAL A 245 -5.05 -17.55 8.04
C VAL A 245 -5.28 -18.24 9.37
N GLN A 246 -5.09 -19.56 9.37
CA GLN A 246 -5.14 -20.36 10.59
C GLN A 246 -3.92 -20.09 11.48
N MET A 247 -4.08 -20.28 12.79
CA MET A 247 -2.97 -20.06 13.73
C MET A 247 -1.78 -21.00 13.45
N ALA A 248 -2.05 -22.26 13.08
CA ALA A 248 -1.00 -23.22 12.70
C ALA A 248 -0.17 -22.72 11.52
N GLU A 249 -0.85 -22.26 10.45
CA GLU A 249 -0.20 -21.69 9.27
C GLU A 249 0.62 -20.43 9.62
N TYR A 250 0.06 -19.52 10.43
CA TYR A 250 0.82 -18.36 10.89
C TYR A 250 2.10 -18.76 11.62
N LEU A 251 2.05 -19.75 12.52
CA LEU A 251 3.21 -20.20 13.28
C LEU A 251 4.30 -20.80 12.39
N GLU A 252 3.92 -21.52 11.33
CA GLU A 252 4.86 -22.07 10.34
C GLU A 252 5.63 -20.98 9.59
N HIS A 253 4.98 -19.86 9.29
CA HIS A 253 5.58 -18.74 8.55
C HIS A 253 6.19 -17.65 9.46
N LYS A 254 5.93 -17.69 10.77
CA LYS A 254 6.28 -16.61 11.72
C LYS A 254 7.77 -16.27 11.69
N GLU A 255 8.64 -17.27 11.72
CA GLU A 255 10.10 -17.04 11.71
C GLU A 255 10.54 -16.34 10.42
N LYS A 256 9.95 -16.73 9.29
CA LYS A 256 10.24 -16.10 8.00
C LYS A 256 9.79 -14.65 7.95
N ILE A 257 8.60 -14.35 8.48
CA ILE A 257 8.08 -12.98 8.56
C ILE A 257 9.00 -12.11 9.43
N ILE A 258 9.47 -12.64 10.58
CA ILE A 258 10.42 -11.96 11.47
C ILE A 258 11.74 -11.66 10.77
N GLU A 259 12.25 -12.60 9.97
CA GLU A 259 13.47 -12.40 9.18
C GLU A 259 13.29 -11.26 8.16
N LEU A 260 12.19 -11.28 7.42
CA LEU A 260 11.90 -10.34 6.33
C LEU A 260 11.60 -8.92 6.83
N MET A 261 11.03 -8.76 8.03
CA MET A 261 10.61 -7.43 8.52
C MET A 261 11.75 -6.60 9.11
N ARG A 262 12.96 -7.16 9.20
CA ARG A 262 14.13 -6.46 9.75
C ARG A 262 14.42 -5.17 8.94
N PRO A 263 14.90 -4.10 9.62
CA PRO A 263 15.35 -4.04 11.01
C PRO A 263 14.24 -3.84 12.05
N ASN A 264 12.97 -3.75 11.64
CA ASN A 264 11.84 -3.60 12.54
C ASN A 264 11.64 -4.89 13.36
N LEU A 265 11.31 -4.76 14.65
CA LEU A 265 11.28 -5.89 15.59
C LEU A 265 10.13 -5.80 16.62
N THR A 266 9.19 -4.85 16.47
CA THR A 266 8.10 -4.71 17.44
C THR A 266 6.95 -5.69 17.17
N VAL A 267 6.13 -5.96 18.18
CA VAL A 267 4.91 -6.79 18.04
C VAL A 267 3.94 -6.19 17.01
N MET A 268 3.81 -4.86 16.99
CA MET A 268 2.99 -4.17 16.00
C MET A 268 3.53 -4.36 14.57
N ASP A 269 4.86 -4.30 14.41
CA ASP A 269 5.50 -4.57 13.12
C ASP A 269 5.22 -5.98 12.65
N LEU A 270 5.36 -6.97 13.53
CA LEU A 270 5.07 -8.36 13.21
C LEU A 270 3.60 -8.55 12.81
N SER A 271 2.68 -7.90 13.52
CA SER A 271 1.23 -8.01 13.25
C SER A 271 0.86 -7.43 11.88
N ILE A 272 1.43 -6.28 11.51
CA ILE A 272 1.22 -5.66 10.20
C ILE A 272 1.91 -6.48 9.11
N ALA A 273 3.16 -6.89 9.35
CA ALA A 273 3.96 -7.69 8.43
C ALA A 273 3.26 -9.01 8.08
N ALA A 274 2.73 -9.71 9.09
CA ALA A 274 2.00 -10.96 8.88
C ALA A 274 0.77 -10.75 7.99
N ALA A 275 -0.02 -9.70 8.25
CA ALA A 275 -1.20 -9.42 7.42
C ALA A 275 -0.82 -9.14 5.96
N LEU A 276 0.22 -8.33 5.72
CA LEU A 276 0.69 -8.05 4.36
C LEU A 276 1.30 -9.28 3.68
N TYR A 277 2.06 -10.08 4.43
CA TYR A 277 2.67 -11.31 3.93
C TYR A 277 1.60 -12.29 3.42
N PHE A 278 0.60 -12.59 4.26
CA PHE A 278 -0.46 -13.51 3.84
C PHE A 278 -1.36 -12.91 2.77
N ALA A 279 -1.68 -11.62 2.82
CA ALA A 279 -2.46 -10.98 1.76
C ALA A 279 -1.73 -11.02 0.40
N ALA A 280 -0.42 -10.83 0.38
CA ALA A 280 0.38 -10.79 -0.84
C ALA A 280 0.66 -12.15 -1.47
N ARG A 281 0.28 -13.27 -0.86
CA ARG A 281 0.41 -14.61 -1.45
C ARG A 281 -0.50 -14.85 -2.68
N GLY A 282 -1.31 -13.84 -3.04
CA GLY A 282 -2.17 -13.86 -4.21
C GLY A 282 -1.39 -14.02 -5.52
N ILE A 283 -2.11 -14.36 -6.59
CA ILE A 283 -1.52 -14.81 -7.87
C ILE A 283 -1.21 -13.64 -8.83
N ALA A 284 -1.70 -12.43 -8.54
CA ALA A 284 -1.54 -11.28 -9.43
C ALA A 284 -0.09 -10.77 -9.49
N GLN A 285 0.32 -10.30 -10.66
CA GLN A 285 1.66 -9.74 -10.89
C GLN A 285 1.84 -8.37 -10.24
N VAL A 286 0.76 -7.58 -10.18
CA VAL A 286 0.76 -6.22 -9.66
C VAL A 286 -0.28 -6.09 -8.55
N LEU A 287 0.15 -5.52 -7.43
CA LEU A 287 -0.66 -5.27 -6.25
C LEU A 287 -0.81 -3.77 -6.02
N ILE A 288 -2.04 -3.26 -6.01
CA ILE A 288 -2.33 -1.87 -5.65
C ILE A 288 -2.54 -1.77 -4.14
N SER A 289 -1.84 -0.83 -3.51
CA SER A 289 -1.93 -0.56 -2.09
C SER A 289 -2.43 0.86 -1.79
N GLY A 290 -3.29 0.99 -0.79
CA GLY A 290 -3.76 2.26 -0.23
C GLY A 290 -2.80 2.90 0.78
N LEU A 291 -1.65 2.29 1.06
CA LEU A 291 -0.65 2.82 1.98
C LEU A 291 -0.20 4.25 1.59
N GLY A 292 0.02 5.08 2.60
CA GLY A 292 0.37 6.49 2.43
C GLY A 292 -0.81 7.46 2.49
N ALA A 293 -2.05 6.97 2.42
CA ALA A 293 -3.24 7.84 2.55
C ALA A 293 -3.21 8.62 3.86
N ASP A 294 -2.96 7.91 4.97
CA ASP A 294 -3.11 8.44 6.32
C ASP A 294 -1.98 9.41 6.68
N GLU A 295 -0.75 9.12 6.23
CA GLU A 295 0.42 9.99 6.36
C GLU A 295 0.30 11.28 5.52
N LEU A 296 -0.43 11.24 4.40
CA LEU A 296 -0.59 12.40 3.50
C LEU A 296 -1.83 13.24 3.82
N LEU A 297 -2.91 12.62 4.29
CA LEU A 297 -4.23 13.24 4.42
C LEU A 297 -4.76 13.22 5.86
N GLY A 298 -3.92 12.94 6.84
CA GLY A 298 -4.31 13.08 8.24
C GLY A 298 -5.22 11.99 8.78
N GLY A 299 -5.10 10.75 8.29
CA GLY A 299 -6.03 9.66 8.60
C GLY A 299 -5.86 8.99 9.99
N TYR A 300 -4.74 9.20 10.68
CA TYR A 300 -4.53 8.66 12.02
C TYR A 300 -5.25 9.48 13.09
N SER A 301 -5.80 8.81 14.12
CA SER A 301 -6.48 9.51 15.23
C SER A 301 -5.60 10.56 15.92
N ARG A 302 -4.27 10.35 15.98
CA ARG A 302 -3.32 11.33 16.52
C ARG A 302 -3.27 12.63 15.69
N HIS A 303 -3.50 12.57 14.39
CA HIS A 303 -3.56 13.74 13.51
C HIS A 303 -4.78 14.60 13.87
N TRP A 304 -5.92 13.93 14.03
CA TRP A 304 -7.14 14.58 14.50
C TRP A 304 -6.97 15.20 15.89
N LEU A 305 -6.33 14.49 16.84
CA LEU A 305 -6.04 15.03 18.16
C LEU A 305 -5.07 16.22 18.09
N ALA A 306 -4.02 16.14 17.30
CA ALA A 306 -3.06 17.25 17.11
C ALA A 306 -3.77 18.51 16.62
N PHE A 307 -4.72 18.36 15.70
CA PHE A 307 -5.58 19.44 15.22
C PHE A 307 -6.50 20.02 16.32
N LEU A 308 -7.06 19.20 17.21
CA LEU A 308 -8.00 19.67 18.24
C LEU A 308 -7.36 20.26 19.51
N THR A 309 -6.07 20.08 19.72
CA THR A 309 -5.44 20.28 21.05
C THR A 309 -5.19 21.74 21.48
N THR A 310 -5.50 22.77 20.70
CA THR A 310 -5.28 24.17 21.15
C THR A 310 -6.50 25.08 21.02
N SER A 311 -6.72 25.92 22.06
CA SER A 311 -7.78 26.93 22.12
C SER A 311 -7.51 28.16 21.24
N LEU A 312 -6.40 28.20 20.49
CA LEU A 312 -6.03 29.30 19.60
C LEU A 312 -5.98 28.75 18.17
N SER A 313 -6.90 29.21 17.31
CA SER A 313 -7.16 28.68 15.97
C SER A 313 -5.93 28.59 15.04
N SER A 314 -4.93 29.47 15.22
CA SER A 314 -3.72 29.52 14.39
C SER A 314 -2.73 28.37 14.64
N ASN A 315 -2.64 27.86 15.87
CA ASN A 315 -1.61 26.87 16.27
C ASN A 315 -2.04 25.41 16.03
N ASN A 316 -3.32 25.15 15.73
CA ASN A 316 -3.85 23.81 15.51
C ASN A 316 -3.26 23.15 14.25
N TRP A 317 -3.11 23.94 13.19
CA TRP A 317 -2.63 23.46 11.91
C TRP A 317 -1.13 23.19 11.89
N GLU A 318 -0.35 24.02 12.58
CA GLU A 318 1.10 23.80 12.78
C GLU A 318 1.38 22.41 13.35
N ARG A 319 0.62 22.00 14.36
CA ARG A 319 0.80 20.70 15.01
C ARG A 319 0.40 19.54 14.13
N LEU A 320 -0.71 19.66 13.40
CA LEU A 320 -1.10 18.65 12.41
C LEU A 320 -0.01 18.50 11.33
N LEU A 321 0.52 19.61 10.82
CA LEU A 321 1.58 19.61 9.81
C LEU A 321 2.88 19.00 10.34
N ASP A 322 3.24 19.26 11.59
CA ASP A 322 4.42 18.66 12.23
C ASP A 322 4.27 17.13 12.38
N GLU A 323 3.08 16.64 12.75
CA GLU A 323 2.79 15.19 12.81
C GLU A 323 2.86 14.54 11.43
N LEU A 324 2.23 15.13 10.42
CA LEU A 324 2.30 14.64 9.03
C LEU A 324 3.73 14.68 8.49
N ALA A 325 4.51 15.72 8.83
CA ALA A 325 5.91 15.82 8.45
C ALA A 325 6.75 14.69 9.06
N MET A 326 6.57 14.44 10.36
CA MET A 326 7.25 13.36 11.06
C MET A 326 6.95 12.00 10.43
N ASP A 327 5.69 11.74 10.09
CA ASP A 327 5.26 10.50 9.46
C ASP A 327 5.88 10.32 8.08
N LEU A 328 5.81 11.34 7.22
CA LEU A 328 6.40 11.31 5.88
C LEU A 328 7.92 11.16 5.92
N GLU A 329 8.61 11.77 6.89
CA GLU A 329 10.05 11.61 7.03
C GLU A 329 10.44 10.16 7.36
N ARG A 330 9.63 9.47 8.15
CA ARG A 330 9.89 8.12 8.64
C ARG A 330 9.22 7.02 7.82
N ILE A 331 8.36 7.35 6.86
CA ILE A 331 7.55 6.39 6.11
C ILE A 331 8.39 5.27 5.46
N SER A 332 9.59 5.61 4.99
CA SER A 332 10.51 4.65 4.35
C SER A 332 11.05 3.59 5.30
N THR A 333 11.27 3.92 6.57
CA THR A 333 11.84 3.01 7.59
C THR A 333 10.78 2.42 8.52
N ARG A 334 9.66 3.12 8.72
CA ARG A 334 8.58 2.72 9.62
C ARG A 334 7.54 1.83 8.95
N ASN A 335 7.25 2.07 7.66
CA ASN A 335 6.18 1.40 6.92
C ASN A 335 6.75 0.71 5.67
N LEU A 336 7.08 1.49 4.64
CA LEU A 336 7.34 0.98 3.28
C LEU A 336 8.51 0.03 3.19
N GLY A 337 9.53 0.15 4.05
CA GLY A 337 10.62 -0.82 4.14
C GLY A 337 10.06 -2.21 4.45
N ARG A 338 9.55 -2.40 5.67
CA ARG A 338 8.90 -3.65 6.12
C ARG A 338 7.87 -4.16 5.11
N ASP A 339 6.99 -3.27 4.65
CA ASP A 339 5.83 -3.62 3.84
C ASP A 339 6.26 -4.14 2.45
N ASP A 340 7.21 -3.48 1.78
CA ASP A 340 7.71 -3.90 0.47
C ASP A 340 8.45 -5.25 0.53
N TRP A 341 9.20 -5.51 1.61
CA TRP A 341 9.84 -6.82 1.83
C TRP A 341 8.84 -7.96 1.97
N MET A 342 7.74 -7.76 2.71
CA MET A 342 6.70 -8.79 2.87
C MET A 342 6.07 -9.17 1.53
N MET A 343 5.72 -8.16 0.74
CA MET A 343 4.95 -8.36 -0.48
C MET A 343 5.85 -8.84 -1.63
N SER A 344 7.06 -8.30 -1.75
CA SER A 344 8.01 -8.69 -2.80
C SER A 344 8.53 -10.12 -2.65
N TRP A 345 8.39 -10.73 -1.46
CA TRP A 345 8.71 -12.15 -1.22
C TRP A 345 8.01 -13.09 -2.20
N PHE A 346 6.80 -12.75 -2.64
CA PHE A 346 6.00 -13.56 -3.55
C PHE A 346 6.27 -13.27 -5.04
N GLY A 347 7.29 -12.46 -5.35
CA GLY A 347 7.64 -12.15 -6.73
C GLY A 347 6.59 -11.31 -7.47
N LEU A 348 5.93 -10.39 -6.76
CA LEU A 348 4.99 -9.42 -7.32
C LEU A 348 5.48 -7.98 -7.12
N GLU A 349 4.90 -7.04 -7.85
CA GLU A 349 5.15 -5.61 -7.66
C GLU A 349 4.02 -4.90 -6.95
N VAL A 350 4.34 -4.24 -5.85
CA VAL A 350 3.41 -3.33 -5.17
C VAL A 350 3.51 -1.93 -5.76
N ARG A 351 2.36 -1.33 -6.08
CA ARG A 351 2.20 0.05 -6.56
C ARG A 351 1.43 0.87 -5.52
N HIS A 352 1.91 2.08 -5.28
CA HIS A 352 1.39 2.99 -4.26
C HIS A 352 0.90 4.30 -4.90
N PRO A 353 -0.33 4.35 -5.46
CA PRO A 353 -0.84 5.53 -6.16
C PRO A 353 -0.78 6.82 -5.33
N LEU A 354 -1.14 6.72 -4.04
CA LEU A 354 -1.19 7.86 -3.13
C LEU A 354 0.19 8.41 -2.78
N LEU A 355 1.22 7.57 -2.76
CA LEU A 355 2.60 7.99 -2.53
C LEU A 355 3.31 8.46 -3.80
N ASN A 356 2.61 8.61 -4.93
CA ASN A 356 3.21 9.14 -6.15
C ASN A 356 3.59 10.62 -6.00
N TRP A 357 4.67 11.05 -6.65
CA TRP A 357 5.18 12.43 -6.54
C TRP A 357 4.17 13.46 -7.00
N ARG A 358 3.31 13.15 -7.98
CA ARG A 358 2.25 14.07 -8.42
C ARG A 358 1.16 14.25 -7.36
N VAL A 359 0.88 13.22 -6.56
CA VAL A 359 -0.08 13.33 -5.45
C VAL A 359 0.55 14.13 -4.33
N ILE A 360 1.79 13.82 -3.96
CA ILE A 360 2.49 14.59 -2.92
C ILE A 360 2.62 16.07 -3.31
N ASP A 361 3.05 16.36 -4.54
CA ASP A 361 3.17 17.73 -5.07
C ASP A 361 1.81 18.45 -5.11
N LEU A 362 0.76 17.75 -5.53
CA LEU A 362 -0.60 18.30 -5.50
C LEU A 362 -1.06 18.62 -4.07
N LEU A 363 -0.93 17.67 -3.14
CA LEU A 363 -1.35 17.85 -1.75
C LEU A 363 -0.49 18.90 -1.05
N SER A 364 0.76 19.04 -1.48
CA SER A 364 1.68 20.12 -1.10
C SER A 364 1.28 21.48 -1.66
N GLY A 365 0.26 21.59 -2.51
CA GLY A 365 -0.32 22.87 -2.93
C GLY A 365 -1.73 23.08 -2.38
N LEU A 366 -2.25 22.13 -1.60
CA LEU A 366 -3.62 22.14 -1.10
C LEU A 366 -3.65 22.25 0.42
N PRO A 367 -4.67 22.93 0.98
CA PRO A 367 -4.91 22.92 2.40
C PRO A 367 -5.21 21.51 2.91
N GLY A 368 -4.42 21.05 3.89
CA GLY A 368 -4.49 19.70 4.42
C GLY A 368 -5.63 19.59 5.44
N LEU A 369 -6.67 18.84 5.10
CA LEU A 369 -7.75 18.49 6.03
C LEU A 369 -7.51 17.07 6.56
N GLY A 370 -7.57 16.89 7.88
CA GLY A 370 -7.42 15.58 8.53
C GLY A 370 -8.54 14.58 8.20
N ASP A 371 -8.46 13.37 8.78
CA ASP A 371 -9.41 12.26 8.61
C ASP A 371 -9.65 11.85 7.13
N ASN A 372 -8.64 12.05 6.29
CA ASN A 372 -8.70 11.77 4.85
C ASN A 372 -9.90 12.45 4.16
N LEU A 373 -10.32 13.62 4.64
CA LEU A 373 -11.53 14.30 4.16
C LEU A 373 -11.53 14.53 2.64
N LEU A 374 -10.40 14.93 2.06
CA LEU A 374 -10.27 15.10 0.60
C LEU A 374 -10.54 13.79 -0.16
N LEU A 375 -10.07 12.67 0.37
CA LEU A 375 -10.29 11.34 -0.21
C LEU A 375 -11.72 10.87 0.00
N ARG A 376 -12.35 11.18 1.15
CA ARG A 376 -13.78 10.95 1.38
C ARG A 376 -14.64 11.73 0.41
N GLY A 377 -14.32 13.01 0.18
CA GLY A 377 -15.00 13.85 -0.82
C GLY A 377 -14.85 13.31 -2.24
N LEU A 378 -13.67 12.79 -2.57
CA LEU A 378 -13.40 12.15 -3.86
C LEU A 378 -14.25 10.89 -4.01
N ALA A 379 -14.22 10.01 -3.02
CA ALA A 379 -14.98 8.76 -3.00
C ALA A 379 -16.49 9.02 -3.11
N HIS A 380 -16.99 10.02 -2.37
CA HIS A 380 -18.37 10.47 -2.48
C HIS A 380 -18.71 10.94 -3.91
N GLY A 381 -17.81 11.71 -4.54
CA GLY A 381 -17.95 12.12 -5.96
C GLY A 381 -17.93 10.95 -6.95
N LEU A 382 -17.31 9.82 -6.59
CA LEU A 382 -17.37 8.55 -7.33
C LEU A 382 -18.59 7.67 -6.98
N ARG A 383 -19.51 8.18 -6.15
CA ARG A 383 -20.71 7.47 -5.65
C ARG A 383 -20.42 6.32 -4.69
N LEU A 384 -19.22 6.26 -4.10
CA LEU A 384 -18.95 5.41 -2.95
C LEU A 384 -19.56 6.07 -1.70
N VAL A 385 -20.81 5.75 -1.38
CA VAL A 385 -21.60 6.38 -0.31
C VAL A 385 -21.45 5.66 1.03
N GLU A 386 -21.20 4.36 1.02
CA GLU A 386 -20.95 3.57 2.22
C GLU A 386 -19.48 3.72 2.62
N SER A 387 -18.57 3.42 1.69
CA SER A 387 -17.12 3.41 1.97
C SER A 387 -16.57 4.77 2.42
N CYS A 388 -17.13 5.88 1.93
CA CYS A 388 -16.65 7.23 2.29
C CYS A 388 -16.95 7.62 3.74
N ARG A 389 -17.86 6.91 4.42
CA ARG A 389 -18.28 7.17 5.82
C ARG A 389 -17.68 6.19 6.82
N LEU A 390 -16.92 5.20 6.35
CA LEU A 390 -16.35 4.19 7.22
C LEU A 390 -15.32 4.81 8.18
N PRO A 391 -15.30 4.40 9.45
CA PRO A 391 -14.25 4.79 10.37
C PRO A 391 -12.92 4.16 9.96
N LYS A 392 -11.82 4.87 10.24
CA LYS A 392 -10.47 4.37 10.01
C LYS A 392 -10.12 3.26 10.98
N ARG A 393 -9.42 2.23 10.48
CA ARG A 393 -8.95 1.10 11.26
C ARG A 393 -7.60 0.64 10.74
N ALA A 394 -6.66 0.41 11.64
CA ALA A 394 -5.37 -0.17 11.28
C ALA A 394 -5.51 -1.67 10.99
N ILE A 395 -4.77 -2.15 9.99
CA ILE A 395 -4.85 -3.52 9.48
C ILE A 395 -4.70 -4.58 10.58
N GLN A 396 -3.81 -4.37 11.56
CA GLN A 396 -3.58 -5.35 12.62
C GLN A 396 -4.79 -5.58 13.53
N PHE A 397 -5.69 -4.60 13.63
CA PHE A 397 -6.93 -4.73 14.39
C PHE A 397 -8.09 -5.21 13.51
N GLY A 398 -8.10 -4.80 12.24
CA GLY A 398 -9.14 -5.16 11.30
C GLY A 398 -9.08 -6.60 10.82
N ALA A 399 -7.87 -7.08 10.50
CA ALA A 399 -7.59 -8.46 10.14
C ALA A 399 -7.42 -9.39 11.35
N GLN A 400 -7.47 -8.86 12.58
CA GLN A 400 -7.25 -9.62 13.84
C GLN A 400 -5.81 -10.13 14.08
N SER A 401 -4.81 -9.71 13.30
CA SER A 401 -3.42 -10.18 13.45
C SER A 401 -2.72 -9.71 14.74
N ALA A 402 -3.17 -8.63 15.38
CA ALA A 402 -2.59 -8.12 16.63
C ALA A 402 -2.75 -9.06 17.85
N LYS A 403 -3.59 -10.10 17.74
CA LYS A 403 -3.95 -10.99 18.87
C LYS A 403 -3.39 -12.40 18.74
N LEU A 404 -2.48 -12.64 17.80
CA LEU A 404 -1.94 -13.97 17.52
C LEU A 404 -1.07 -14.51 18.67
N ASP A 405 -0.27 -13.67 19.32
CA ASP A 405 0.73 -14.13 20.28
C ASP A 405 0.21 -14.34 21.73
N GLY A 406 -1.11 -14.47 21.94
CA GLY A 406 -1.70 -14.90 23.21
C GLY A 406 -1.54 -13.96 24.41
N ASN A 407 -0.68 -12.94 24.35
CA ASN A 407 -0.56 -11.93 25.40
C ASN A 407 -1.74 -10.96 25.34
N SER A 408 -2.73 -11.25 26.17
CA SER A 408 -3.87 -10.39 26.48
C SER A 408 -3.44 -9.05 27.04
N LYS A 409 -3.21 -8.09 26.15
CA LYS A 409 -3.54 -6.65 26.24
C LYS A 409 -2.91 -6.00 25.01
N GLY A 410 -3.74 -5.62 24.04
CA GLY A 410 -3.29 -4.71 22.98
C GLY A 410 -2.81 -3.44 23.66
N GLN A 411 -1.49 -3.24 23.70
CA GLN A 411 -0.95 -1.93 24.03
C GLN A 411 -1.28 -1.05 22.84
N ALA A 412 -2.24 -0.15 23.03
CA ALA A 412 -2.43 0.99 22.15
C ALA A 412 -1.11 1.77 22.15
N GLY A 413 -0.45 1.79 21.00
CA GLY A 413 0.69 2.67 20.74
C GLY A 413 0.23 4.06 20.38
#